data_AF-A0A024WWQ5-F1
#
_entry.id   AF-A0A024WWQ5-F1
#
_cell.length_a   1.000
_cell.length_b   1.000
_cell.length_c   1.000
_cell.angle_alpha   90.00
_cell.angle_beta   90.00
_cell.angle_gamma   90.00
#
_symmetry.space_group_name_H-M   'P 1'
#
loop_
_entity.id
_entity.type
_entity.pdbx_description
1 polymer ?
#
loop_
_entity_poly.entity_id
_entity_poly.type
_entity_poly.pdbx_seq_one_letter_code
_entity_poly.pdbx_strand_id
1 'polypeptide(L)'
;MKGSDYLILLKQKVVNFIYWYNSSSIGHRNFVWVFIGIGCGYIYGTLEYKKKIRDKGIYGDFIYVDEYIVDDQNKKQFEKNYNKLNIHSFKNKGYEYTKMFKAIKNENCPLSYLQLRLWRNKNCYEQYVNNKNIQTLLTNLKDTCIFYSTQKYKTIVDDSIVRLIP
;
A
#
# COMPACT_ATOMS: atom_id res chain seq x y z
N MET A 1 44.62 12.25 -10.85
CA MET A 1 43.84 13.15 -11.75
C MET A 1 43.13 14.17 -10.88
N LYS A 2 43.30 15.47 -11.16
CA LYS A 2 42.69 16.55 -10.39
C LYS A 2 41.26 16.83 -10.90
N GLY A 3 40.40 17.39 -10.05
CA GLY A 3 39.01 17.75 -10.42
C GLY A 3 38.91 18.64 -11.67
N SER A 4 39.91 19.48 -11.93
CA SER A 4 40.01 20.32 -13.14
C SER A 4 40.14 19.52 -14.43
N ASP A 5 40.80 18.36 -14.38
CA ASP A 5 41.07 17.55 -15.57
C ASP A 5 39.77 16.95 -16.12
N TYR A 6 38.84 16.59 -15.22
CA TYR A 6 37.51 16.10 -15.59
C TYR A 6 36.67 17.17 -16.32
N LEU A 7 36.75 18.43 -15.89
CA LEU A 7 36.01 19.52 -16.53
C LEU A 7 36.55 19.81 -17.94
N ILE A 8 37.87 19.76 -18.12
CA ILE A 8 38.51 19.95 -19.42
C ILE A 8 38.14 18.81 -20.37
N LEU A 9 38.21 17.56 -19.90
CA LEU A 9 37.81 16.39 -20.68
C LEU A 9 36.33 16.41 -21.05
N LEU A 10 35.46 16.85 -20.14
CA LEU A 10 34.03 16.98 -20.39
C LEU A 10 33.76 18.07 -21.45
N LYS A 11 34.43 19.22 -21.35
CA LYS A 11 34.33 20.29 -22.35
C LYS A 11 34.75 19.81 -23.74
N GLN A 12 35.86 19.08 -23.85
CA GLN A 12 36.31 18.50 -25.11
C GLN A 12 35.29 17.51 -25.69
N LYS A 13 34.72 16.64 -24.86
CA LYS A 13 33.67 15.69 -25.29
C LYS A 13 32.41 16.40 -25.78
N VAL A 14 31.98 17.48 -25.10
CA VAL A 14 30.81 18.26 -25.50
C VAL A 14 31.04 18.96 -26.84
N VAL A 15 32.19 19.60 -27.03
CA VAL A 15 32.54 20.24 -28.31
C VAL A 15 32.57 19.23 -29.46
N ASN A 16 33.19 18.07 -29.24
CA ASN A 16 33.23 17.00 -30.22
C ASN A 16 31.83 16.44 -30.55
N PHE A 17 30.96 16.32 -29.55
CA PHE A 17 29.58 15.90 -29.74
C PHE A 17 28.78 16.93 -30.55
N ILE A 18 28.92 18.23 -30.25
CA ILE A 18 28.26 19.32 -30.99
C ILE A 18 28.71 19.30 -32.46
N TYR A 19 30.01 19.15 -32.69
CA TYR A 19 30.56 19.06 -34.03
C TYR A 19 29.99 17.85 -34.80
N TRP A 20 30.05 16.65 -34.19
CA TRP A 20 29.47 15.44 -34.79
C TRP A 20 27.97 15.58 -35.07
N TYR A 21 27.22 16.17 -34.13
CA TYR A 21 25.78 16.38 -34.28
C TYR A 21 25.48 17.31 -35.46
N ASN A 22 26.22 18.42 -35.61
CA ASN A 22 26.05 19.38 -36.70
C ASN A 22 26.53 18.86 -38.06
N SER A 23 27.48 17.94 -38.09
CA SER A 23 27.99 17.31 -39.31
C SER A 23 27.25 16.02 -39.69
N SER A 24 26.45 15.45 -38.81
CA SER A 24 25.70 14.20 -39.06
C SER A 24 24.43 14.42 -39.88
N SER A 25 24.01 13.38 -40.60
CA SER A 25 22.76 13.40 -41.37
C SER A 25 21.52 13.45 -40.47
N ILE A 26 20.40 13.91 -41.03
CA ILE A 26 19.13 14.10 -40.30
C ILE A 26 18.67 12.79 -39.60
N GLY A 27 18.89 11.64 -40.24
CA GLY A 27 18.52 10.32 -39.69
C GLY A 27 19.29 9.95 -38.42
N HIS A 28 20.60 10.19 -38.39
CA HIS A 28 21.43 9.92 -37.21
C HIS A 28 21.03 10.81 -36.02
N ARG A 29 20.70 12.08 -36.28
CA ARG A 29 20.21 13.00 -35.24
C ARG A 29 18.88 12.53 -34.65
N ASN A 30 17.93 12.13 -35.50
CA ASN A 30 16.64 11.62 -35.06
C ASN A 30 16.78 10.35 -34.22
N PHE A 31 17.67 9.43 -34.64
CA PHE A 31 17.94 8.20 -33.89
C PHE A 31 18.44 8.49 -32.47
N VAL A 32 19.39 9.42 -32.31
CA VAL A 32 19.88 9.84 -30.98
C VAL A 32 18.74 10.34 -30.09
N TRP A 33 17.85 11.18 -30.62
CA TRP A 33 16.70 11.67 -29.85
C TRP A 33 15.72 10.58 -29.45
N VAL A 34 15.53 9.54 -30.27
CA VAL A 34 14.72 8.37 -29.92
C VAL A 34 15.32 7.64 -28.70
N PHE A 35 16.63 7.38 -28.68
CA PHE A 35 17.26 6.73 -27.51
C PHE A 35 17.21 7.58 -26.25
N ILE A 36 17.42 8.90 -26.38
CA ILE A 36 17.27 9.83 -25.26
C ILE A 36 15.83 9.79 -24.74
N GLY A 37 14.84 9.81 -25.63
CA GLY A 37 13.42 9.71 -25.28
C GLY A 37 13.08 8.43 -24.54
N ILE A 38 13.55 7.28 -25.03
CA ILE A 38 13.36 5.97 -24.37
C ILE A 38 14.02 5.96 -22.98
N GLY A 39 15.25 6.47 -22.86
CA GLY A 39 15.97 6.55 -21.59
C GLY A 39 15.27 7.44 -20.56
N CYS A 40 14.88 8.65 -20.97
CA CYS A 40 14.14 9.58 -20.12
C CYS A 40 12.77 9.01 -19.71
N GLY A 41 12.04 8.40 -20.67
CA GLY A 41 10.77 7.74 -20.41
C GLY A 41 10.89 6.57 -19.43
N TYR A 42 11.94 5.75 -19.58
CA TYR A 42 12.22 4.65 -18.66
C TYR A 42 12.53 5.14 -17.25
N ILE A 43 13.38 6.16 -17.10
CA ILE A 43 13.71 6.74 -15.79
C ILE A 43 12.47 7.33 -15.15
N TYR A 44 11.71 8.14 -15.89
CA TYR A 44 10.48 8.76 -15.41
C TYR A 44 9.46 7.71 -14.98
N GLY A 45 9.16 6.74 -15.85
CA GLY A 45 8.22 5.66 -15.57
C GLY A 45 8.65 4.82 -14.37
N THR A 46 9.95 4.54 -14.23
CA THR A 46 10.48 3.80 -13.06
C THR A 46 10.30 4.60 -11.76
N LEU A 47 10.56 5.91 -11.78
CA LEU A 47 10.37 6.77 -10.62
C LEU A 47 8.89 6.87 -10.23
N GLU A 48 8.02 7.04 -11.21
CA GLU A 48 6.57 7.11 -10.99
C GLU A 48 6.01 5.79 -10.46
N TYR A 49 6.45 4.66 -11.04
CA TYR A 49 6.08 3.32 -10.59
C TYR A 49 6.50 3.07 -9.13
N LYS A 50 7.74 3.39 -8.78
CA LYS A 50 8.23 3.28 -7.39
C LYS A 50 7.45 4.17 -6.43
N LYS A 51 7.10 5.40 -6.84
CA LYS A 51 6.29 6.31 -6.04
C LYS A 51 4.87 5.75 -5.81
N LYS A 52 4.22 5.23 -6.86
CA LYS A 52 2.89 4.60 -6.75
C LYS A 52 2.91 3.37 -5.82
N ILE A 53 3.91 2.49 -5.96
CA ILE A 53 4.06 1.33 -5.04
C ILE A 53 4.21 1.78 -3.60
N ARG A 54 5.06 2.78 -3.33
CA ARG A 54 5.40 3.19 -1.96
C ARG A 54 4.24 3.89 -1.25
N ASP A 55 3.54 4.78 -1.95
CA ASP A 55 2.60 5.69 -1.30
C ASP A 55 1.16 5.14 -1.29
N LYS A 56 0.80 4.23 -2.22
CA LYS A 56 -0.56 3.68 -2.37
C LYS A 56 -0.63 2.15 -2.52
N GLY A 57 0.49 1.45 -2.73
CA GLY A 57 0.42 0.18 -3.47
C GLY A 57 -0.11 0.44 -4.89
N ILE A 58 0.10 -0.47 -5.83
CA ILE A 58 -0.21 -0.20 -7.24
C ILE A 58 -1.70 0.14 -7.45
N TYR A 59 -2.59 -0.29 -6.54
CA TYR A 59 -4.04 -0.07 -6.57
C TYR A 59 -4.66 0.30 -5.21
N GLY A 60 -3.96 1.06 -4.37
CA GLY A 60 -4.59 1.80 -3.26
C GLY A 60 -4.83 1.06 -1.95
N ASP A 61 -5.18 -0.22 -1.97
CA ASP A 61 -5.91 -0.78 -0.82
C ASP A 61 -5.20 -1.96 -0.15
N PHE A 62 -4.70 -1.76 1.07
CA PHE A 62 -4.42 -2.87 1.99
C PHE A 62 -5.71 -3.21 2.72
N ILE A 63 -6.37 -4.28 2.27
CA ILE A 63 -7.66 -4.71 2.77
C ILE A 63 -7.44 -5.77 3.86
N TYR A 64 -7.99 -5.52 5.03
CA TYR A 64 -8.02 -6.46 6.14
C TYR A 64 -9.46 -6.91 6.36
N VAL A 65 -9.66 -8.22 6.29
CA VAL A 65 -10.94 -8.85 6.59
C VAL A 65 -10.78 -9.61 7.90
N ASP A 66 -11.46 -9.13 8.93
CA ASP A 66 -11.50 -9.79 10.23
C ASP A 66 -12.85 -10.49 10.41
N GLU A 67 -12.82 -11.75 10.78
CA GLU A 67 -13.99 -12.54 11.13
C GLU A 67 -14.05 -12.73 12.64
N TYR A 68 -15.22 -12.45 13.23
CA TYR A 68 -15.50 -12.61 14.65
C TYR A 68 -16.72 -13.49 14.83
N ILE A 69 -16.56 -14.62 15.52
CA ILE A 69 -17.69 -15.46 15.96
C ILE A 69 -17.86 -15.25 17.45
N VAL A 70 -19.05 -14.83 17.86
CA VAL A 70 -19.36 -14.37 19.21
C VAL A 70 -20.59 -15.09 19.73
N ASP A 71 -20.58 -15.45 21.01
CA ASP A 71 -21.74 -15.99 21.69
C ASP A 71 -22.79 -14.89 22.00
N ASP A 72 -24.06 -15.26 22.07
CA ASP A 72 -25.15 -14.35 22.37
C ASP A 72 -24.97 -13.64 23.73
N GLN A 73 -24.40 -14.34 24.72
CA GLN A 73 -24.16 -13.80 26.05
C GLN A 73 -23.14 -12.65 26.03
N ASN A 74 -22.12 -12.75 25.18
CA ASN A 74 -21.00 -11.79 25.10
C ASN A 74 -21.22 -10.69 24.05
N LYS A 75 -22.29 -10.76 23.25
CA LYS A 75 -22.60 -9.82 22.17
C LYS A 75 -22.48 -8.35 22.56
N LYS A 76 -23.13 -7.94 23.66
CA LYS A 76 -23.13 -6.52 24.10
C LYS A 76 -21.72 -6.05 24.48
N GLN A 77 -20.94 -6.92 25.09
CA GLN A 77 -19.57 -6.62 25.50
C GLN A 77 -18.65 -6.52 24.27
N PHE A 78 -18.82 -7.43 23.32
CA PHE A 78 -18.12 -7.39 22.03
C PHE A 78 -18.40 -6.07 21.30
N GLU A 79 -19.66 -5.68 21.11
CA GLU A 79 -20.04 -4.45 20.40
C GLU A 79 -19.45 -3.20 21.09
N LYS A 80 -19.40 -3.19 22.43
CA LYS A 80 -18.77 -2.12 23.21
C LYS A 80 -17.25 -2.06 23.00
N ASN A 81 -16.57 -3.20 23.05
CA ASN A 81 -15.12 -3.28 22.84
C ASN A 81 -14.75 -2.94 21.38
N TYR A 82 -15.56 -3.39 20.43
CA TYR A 82 -15.44 -3.09 19.01
C TYR A 82 -15.53 -1.58 18.74
N ASN A 83 -16.54 -0.92 19.31
CA ASN A 83 -16.68 0.53 19.15
C ASN A 83 -15.51 1.30 19.75
N LYS A 84 -15.01 0.89 20.92
CA LYS A 84 -13.79 1.48 21.51
C LYS A 84 -12.59 1.34 20.59
N LEU A 85 -12.34 0.13 20.06
CA LEU A 85 -11.26 -0.11 19.13
C LEU A 85 -11.39 0.74 17.86
N ASN A 86 -12.59 0.87 17.31
CA ASN A 86 -12.85 1.65 16.10
C ASN A 86 -12.60 3.15 16.28
N ILE A 87 -12.95 3.72 17.44
CA ILE A 87 -12.65 5.13 17.73
C ILE A 87 -11.15 5.40 17.64
N HIS A 88 -10.32 4.49 18.15
CA HIS A 88 -8.88 4.60 18.02
C HIS A 88 -8.42 4.35 16.59
N SER A 89 -9.01 3.38 15.89
CA SER A 89 -8.67 3.05 14.50
C SER A 89 -8.90 4.23 13.57
N PHE A 90 -10.03 4.93 13.70
CA PHE A 90 -10.38 6.11 12.90
C PHE A 90 -9.39 7.27 13.07
N LYS A 91 -8.80 7.42 14.26
CA LYS A 91 -7.81 8.47 14.54
C LYS A 91 -6.41 8.17 13.99
N ASN A 92 -6.16 6.95 13.54
CA ASN A 92 -4.83 6.56 13.09
C ASN A 92 -4.53 7.02 11.67
N LYS A 93 -3.28 7.44 11.46
CA LYS A 93 -2.81 7.89 10.14
C LYS A 93 -2.85 6.73 9.16
N GLY A 94 -3.51 6.93 8.02
CA GLY A 94 -3.63 5.92 6.97
C GLY A 94 -4.84 5.00 7.10
N TYR A 95 -5.71 5.22 8.09
CA TYR A 95 -7.07 4.69 8.09
C TYR A 95 -7.86 5.30 6.92
N GLU A 96 -8.59 4.49 6.17
CA GLU A 96 -9.43 4.97 5.07
C GLU A 96 -10.90 4.63 5.30
N TYR A 97 -11.19 3.35 5.54
CA TYR A 97 -12.57 2.90 5.62
C TYR A 97 -12.72 1.66 6.48
N THR A 98 -13.87 1.50 7.13
CA THR A 98 -14.28 0.26 7.81
C THR A 98 -15.76 0.04 7.61
N LYS A 99 -16.12 -1.19 7.26
CA LYS A 99 -17.51 -1.66 7.22
C LYS A 99 -17.63 -2.93 8.02
N MET A 100 -18.64 -2.97 8.88
CA MET A 100 -19.01 -4.14 9.66
C MET A 100 -20.24 -4.78 9.04
N PHE A 101 -20.14 -6.06 8.72
CA PHE A 101 -21.26 -6.89 8.31
C PHE A 101 -21.61 -7.83 9.46
N LYS A 102 -22.91 -8.07 9.63
CA LYS A 102 -23.43 -9.00 10.62
C LYS A 102 -24.21 -10.07 9.87
N ALA A 103 -23.85 -11.33 10.09
CA ALA A 103 -24.55 -12.44 9.48
C ALA A 103 -26.00 -12.52 10.00
N ILE A 104 -26.90 -12.96 9.13
CA ILE A 104 -28.27 -13.31 9.53
C ILE A 104 -28.18 -14.57 10.39
N LYS A 105 -28.78 -14.52 11.57
CA LYS A 105 -28.69 -15.58 12.57
C LYS A 105 -29.89 -16.53 12.45
N ASN A 106 -29.62 -17.83 12.42
CA ASN A 106 -30.61 -18.86 12.73
C ASN A 106 -30.58 -19.18 14.23
N GLU A 107 -31.69 -19.63 14.80
CA GLU A 107 -31.92 -19.71 16.26
C GLU A 107 -30.79 -20.39 17.06
N ASN A 108 -30.10 -21.39 16.48
CA ASN A 108 -29.08 -22.20 17.15
C ASN A 108 -27.63 -21.93 16.70
N CYS A 109 -27.35 -20.85 15.97
CA CYS A 109 -26.00 -20.56 15.47
C CYS A 109 -25.36 -19.37 16.21
N PRO A 110 -24.04 -19.38 16.50
CA PRO A 110 -23.37 -18.23 17.08
C PRO A 110 -23.37 -17.04 16.10
N LEU A 111 -23.24 -15.83 16.64
CA LEU A 111 -23.24 -14.61 15.84
C LEU A 111 -21.92 -14.47 15.10
N SER A 112 -21.99 -14.39 13.77
CA SER A 112 -20.83 -14.09 12.93
C SER A 112 -20.84 -12.63 12.49
N TYR A 113 -19.71 -11.96 12.70
CA TYR A 113 -19.45 -10.61 12.21
C TYR A 113 -18.24 -10.61 11.29
N LEU A 114 -18.32 -9.86 10.20
CA LEU A 114 -17.25 -9.69 9.23
C LEU A 114 -16.90 -8.21 9.13
N GLN A 115 -15.69 -7.84 9.53
CA GLN A 115 -15.18 -6.49 9.39
C GLN A 115 -14.29 -6.40 8.17
N LEU A 116 -14.63 -5.52 7.24
CA LEU A 116 -13.76 -5.11 6.15
C LEU A 116 -13.14 -3.76 6.51
N ARG A 117 -11.81 -3.68 6.54
CA ARG A 117 -11.07 -2.44 6.84
C ARG A 117 -10.02 -2.16 5.78
N LEU A 118 -10.03 -0.94 5.25
CA LEU A 118 -9.04 -0.44 4.31
C LEU A 118 -8.01 0.44 5.01
N TRP A 119 -6.76 0.20 4.63
CA TRP A 119 -5.61 1.01 5.01
C TRP A 119 -4.87 1.48 3.77
N ARG A 120 -4.40 2.72 3.82
CA ARG A 120 -3.64 3.36 2.74
C ARG A 120 -2.35 2.63 2.40
N ASN A 121 -1.65 2.11 3.41
CA ASN A 121 -0.41 1.37 3.21
C ASN A 121 -0.12 0.38 4.36
N LYS A 122 0.73 -0.60 4.08
CA LYS A 122 1.19 -1.61 5.04
C LYS A 122 1.84 -0.98 6.27
N ASN A 123 2.68 0.03 6.10
CA ASN A 123 3.45 0.64 7.19
C ASN A 123 2.53 1.32 8.22
N CYS A 124 1.48 2.00 7.78
CA CYS A 124 0.48 2.63 8.65
C CYS A 124 -0.28 1.57 9.47
N TYR A 125 -0.64 0.44 8.85
CA TYR A 125 -1.23 -0.68 9.57
C TYR A 125 -0.27 -1.30 10.59
N GLU A 126 0.99 -1.53 10.22
CA GLU A 126 1.98 -2.07 11.15
C GLU A 126 2.22 -1.14 12.33
N GLN A 127 2.29 0.17 12.10
CA GLN A 127 2.36 1.17 13.17
C GLN A 127 1.13 1.13 14.09
N TYR A 128 -0.07 0.96 13.51
CA TYR A 128 -1.31 0.80 14.27
C TYR A 128 -1.29 -0.45 15.15
N VAL A 129 -0.93 -1.61 14.61
CA VAL A 129 -0.90 -2.89 15.34
C VAL A 129 0.22 -2.94 16.37
N ASN A 130 1.35 -2.28 16.12
CA ASN A 130 2.48 -2.26 17.06
C ASN A 130 2.25 -1.31 18.25
N ASN A 131 1.18 -0.52 18.24
CA ASN A 131 0.84 0.34 19.37
C ASN A 131 0.29 -0.49 20.55
N LYS A 132 0.95 -0.44 21.70
CA LYS A 132 0.57 -1.18 22.92
C LYS A 132 -0.91 -0.99 23.31
N ASN A 133 -1.43 0.23 23.22
CA ASN A 133 -2.83 0.51 23.55
C ASN A 133 -3.80 -0.23 22.62
N ILE A 134 -3.46 -0.29 21.33
CA ILE A 134 -4.25 -1.00 20.32
C ILE A 134 -4.15 -2.50 20.54
N GLN A 135 -2.97 -3.02 20.88
CA GLN A 135 -2.80 -4.44 21.20
C GLN A 135 -3.69 -4.85 22.38
N THR A 136 -3.71 -4.09 23.47
CA THR A 136 -4.59 -4.37 24.61
C THR A 136 -6.07 -4.36 24.21
N LEU A 137 -6.50 -3.38 23.40
CA LEU A 137 -7.87 -3.32 22.92
C LEU A 137 -8.23 -4.47 21.98
N LEU A 138 -7.30 -4.89 21.12
CA LEU A 138 -7.46 -6.05 20.24
C LEU A 138 -7.54 -7.34 21.05
N THR A 139 -6.71 -7.53 22.06
CA THR A 139 -6.77 -8.70 22.96
C THR A 139 -8.11 -8.74 23.68
N ASN A 140 -8.53 -7.64 24.30
CA ASN A 140 -9.83 -7.55 24.96
C ASN A 140 -11.03 -7.84 24.03
N LEU A 141 -10.89 -7.53 22.75
CA LEU A 141 -11.90 -7.86 21.73
C LEU A 141 -11.87 -9.36 21.41
N LYS A 142 -10.68 -9.93 21.18
CA LYS A 142 -10.49 -11.35 20.89
C LYS A 142 -10.98 -12.24 22.02
N ASP A 143 -10.73 -11.86 23.26
CA ASP A 143 -11.15 -12.62 24.45
C ASP A 143 -12.68 -12.73 24.58
N THR A 144 -13.43 -11.82 23.95
CA THR A 144 -14.90 -11.88 23.91
C THR A 144 -15.45 -12.77 22.78
N CYS A 145 -14.58 -13.23 21.88
CA CYS A 145 -14.95 -14.03 20.72
C CYS A 145 -14.66 -15.53 20.97
N ILE A 146 -15.51 -16.39 20.43
CA ILE A 146 -15.25 -17.84 20.35
C ILE A 146 -14.16 -18.10 19.31
N PHE A 147 -14.24 -17.39 18.19
CA PHE A 147 -13.30 -17.53 17.09
C PHE A 147 -12.98 -16.17 16.49
N TYR A 148 -11.71 -16.01 16.10
CA TYR A 148 -11.19 -14.84 15.42
C TYR A 148 -10.24 -15.26 14.31
N SER A 149 -10.41 -14.67 13.14
CA SER A 149 -9.51 -14.86 12.00
C SER A 149 -9.27 -13.54 11.28
N THR A 150 -8.05 -13.35 10.79
CA THR A 150 -7.69 -12.18 9.96
C THR A 150 -7.13 -12.65 8.64
N GLN A 151 -7.69 -12.12 7.57
CA GLN A 151 -7.23 -12.34 6.22
C GLN A 151 -6.78 -11.02 5.61
N LYS A 152 -5.67 -11.07 4.87
CA LYS A 152 -5.06 -9.90 4.23
C LYS A 152 -5.27 -10.01 2.73
N TYR A 153 -5.64 -8.90 2.13
CA TYR A 153 -5.93 -8.80 0.72
C TYR A 153 -5.26 -7.56 0.14
N LYS A 154 -4.92 -7.63 -1.15
CA LYS A 154 -4.33 -6.53 -1.90
C LYS A 154 -4.96 -6.44 -3.27
N THR A 155 -5.26 -5.22 -3.70
CA THR A 155 -5.70 -4.95 -5.06
C THR A 155 -4.51 -5.01 -6.02
N ILE A 156 -4.65 -5.77 -7.12
CA ILE A 156 -3.54 -6.06 -8.06
C ILE A 156 -3.71 -5.42 -9.42
N VAL A 157 -4.89 -5.44 -10.06
CA VAL A 157 -5.21 -4.79 -11.36
C VAL A 157 -6.71 -4.58 -11.45
N ASP A 158 -7.19 -3.39 -11.81
CA ASP A 158 -8.60 -3.07 -12.16
C ASP A 158 -9.63 -3.86 -11.34
N ASP A 159 -9.70 -3.58 -10.04
CA ASP A 159 -10.59 -4.22 -9.05
C ASP A 159 -10.34 -5.70 -8.72
N SER A 160 -9.32 -6.32 -9.31
CA SER A 160 -8.91 -7.68 -8.94
C SER A 160 -8.20 -7.68 -7.59
N ILE A 161 -8.71 -8.50 -6.68
CA ILE A 161 -8.19 -8.65 -5.31
C ILE A 161 -7.53 -10.02 -5.18
N VAL A 162 -6.33 -10.05 -4.61
CA VAL A 162 -5.63 -11.30 -4.26
C VAL A 162 -5.46 -11.41 -2.76
N ARG A 163 -5.73 -12.61 -2.24
CA ARG A 163 -5.44 -12.97 -0.86
C ARG A 163 -3.94 -13.13 -0.67
N LEU A 164 -3.39 -12.41 0.30
CA LEU A 164 -2.01 -12.57 0.72
C LEU A 164 -1.95 -13.76 1.69
N ILE A 165 -1.36 -14.87 1.23
CA ILE A 165 -1.07 -16.03 2.06
C ILE A 165 0.21 -15.71 2.86
N PRO A 166 0.20 -15.89 4.20
CA PRO A 166 1.37 -15.64 5.05
C PRO A 166 2.53 -16.60 4.75
#